data_AF-A0A4Q4TN72-F1
#
_entry.id   AF-A0A4Q4TN72-F1
#
_cell.length_a   1.000
_cell.length_b   1.000
_cell.length_c   1.000
_cell.angle_alpha   90.00
_cell.angle_beta   90.00
_cell.angle_gamma   90.00
#
_symmetry.space_group_name_H-M   'P 1'
#
loop_
_entity.id
_entity.type
_entity.pdbx_description
1 polymer ?
#
loop_
_entity_poly.entity_id
_entity_poly.type
_entity_poly.pdbx_seq_one_letter_code
_entity_poly.pdbx_strand_id
1 'polypeptide(L)'
;MEIPLHTPNPQVNMLASHISEQEMTFNVYCHDSIFKHVTAADSKGQPLFYVQGTAFGTSWSWRRKVYDSSNDQLLFDFRHHSLDIKNRWVIESPTGRKLCSLVHKAQITTKHSAIDATVYTESGERVLVLMRPNDHGALTVTISVGGTAIATIRKAEDNDKIIRGKRDRSVWEVRVASGVDLSLSVALNIVHVTSLLFIEKWPAPVREPNNPLWSAAVRTTYQLWGNPQLLPKAKQSMIRRSDRTESLAVFLVLRLSKLPIYYYLHWHVMPRIFAETVVELVSEDVAQTALLTRLSEVTAREAVVRSYVAVSWIWESLVFLDGANAVLAVFSVLTGLDKPGDWPPLFGTPGCASGLRSFWSRFWHRLAVRPYTNYGRVVARAIGRLRPGSSSAVSGVVIAFIAFLLSGLSHAAVSWRLGMRDWLDVQWFLLNFAACLAERVVLATVQHLAHRAGRADDLVAIKESWLGRLISFAWVFAFFFWSVPLWKFPRMHKALLRTERWQSILSKMTIVPA
;
A
#
# COMPACT_ATOMS: atom_id res chain seq x y z
N MET A 1 3.50 16.24 -36.12
CA MET A 1 4.17 17.46 -36.60
C MET A 1 5.38 17.63 -35.71
N GLU A 2 6.58 17.61 -36.27
CA GLU A 2 7.81 17.76 -35.46
C GLU A 2 7.91 19.21 -34.95
N ILE A 3 8.30 19.37 -33.69
CA ILE A 3 8.41 20.69 -33.06
C ILE A 3 9.77 21.27 -33.45
N PRO A 4 9.84 22.46 -34.09
CA PRO A 4 11.11 23.09 -34.42
C PRO A 4 11.86 23.45 -33.14
N LEU A 5 13.15 23.10 -33.10
CA LEU A 5 14.04 23.38 -31.99
C LEU A 5 14.91 24.60 -32.29
N HIS A 6 15.15 25.44 -31.29
CA HIS A 6 15.95 26.65 -31.43
C HIS A 6 16.95 26.78 -30.28
N THR A 7 18.06 27.47 -30.54
CA THR A 7 19.08 27.76 -29.53
C THR A 7 18.50 28.62 -28.38
N PRO A 8 18.79 28.28 -27.12
CA PRO A 8 18.27 29.00 -25.97
C PRO A 8 18.79 30.44 -25.88
N ASN A 9 17.89 31.38 -25.56
CA ASN A 9 18.23 32.75 -25.15
C ASN A 9 17.38 33.11 -23.91
N PRO A 10 17.96 33.24 -22.70
CA PRO A 10 19.39 33.16 -22.35
C PRO A 10 19.96 31.73 -22.44
N GLN A 11 21.28 31.61 -22.59
CA GLN A 11 21.97 30.31 -22.59
C GLN A 11 21.78 29.58 -21.25
N VAL A 12 21.61 28.26 -21.30
CA VAL A 12 21.34 27.42 -20.11
C VAL A 12 22.35 26.29 -20.03
N ASN A 13 23.41 26.52 -19.26
CA ASN A 13 24.50 25.56 -19.05
C ASN A 13 24.58 25.20 -17.56
N MET A 14 24.51 23.90 -17.25
CA MET A 14 24.84 23.36 -15.93
C MET A 14 26.34 23.08 -15.80
N LEU A 15 26.97 22.66 -16.91
CA LEU A 15 28.40 22.36 -17.03
C LEU A 15 28.96 22.99 -18.32
N ALA A 16 30.17 23.56 -18.26
CA ALA A 16 30.80 24.20 -19.41
C ALA A 16 31.23 23.25 -20.55
N SER A 17 31.36 21.95 -20.29
CA SER A 17 32.05 20.99 -21.16
C SER A 17 31.16 20.14 -22.08
N HIS A 18 29.83 20.27 -22.02
CA HIS A 18 28.90 19.34 -22.69
C HIS A 18 27.79 20.05 -23.48
N ILE A 19 28.15 21.13 -24.17
CA ILE A 19 27.25 21.92 -25.02
C ILE A 19 27.23 21.33 -26.42
N SER A 20 26.04 21.05 -26.96
CA SER A 20 25.90 20.59 -28.34
C SER A 20 26.20 21.71 -29.33
N GLU A 21 27.13 21.52 -30.27
CA GLU A 21 27.41 22.51 -31.32
C GLU A 21 26.33 22.53 -32.42
N GLN A 22 25.62 21.40 -32.63
CA GLN A 22 24.58 21.22 -33.63
C GLN A 22 23.32 20.61 -33.02
N GLU A 23 22.21 20.55 -33.75
CA GLU A 23 21.06 19.77 -33.27
C GLU A 23 21.45 18.29 -33.21
N MET A 24 21.22 17.64 -32.08
CA MET A 24 21.59 16.23 -31.89
C MET A 24 20.47 15.41 -31.28
N THR A 25 20.46 14.12 -31.64
CA THR A 25 19.54 13.13 -31.09
C THR A 25 20.34 12.01 -30.43
N PHE A 26 19.93 11.63 -29.22
CA PHE A 26 20.53 10.52 -28.48
C PHE A 26 19.45 9.71 -27.76
N ASN A 27 19.77 8.45 -27.44
CA ASN A 27 18.87 7.52 -26.77
C ASN A 27 19.31 7.30 -25.33
N VAL A 28 18.35 7.30 -24.42
CA VAL A 28 18.51 6.98 -23.00
C VAL A 28 17.92 5.61 -22.73
N TYR A 29 18.79 4.65 -22.46
CA TYR A 29 18.49 3.26 -22.15
C TYR A 29 18.35 3.08 -20.64
N CYS A 30 17.15 2.79 -20.18
CA CYS A 30 16.87 2.50 -18.77
C CYS A 30 16.91 1.00 -18.54
N HIS A 31 17.98 0.50 -17.92
CA HIS A 31 18.22 -0.94 -17.75
C HIS A 31 17.38 -1.56 -16.64
N ASP A 32 16.84 -0.79 -15.70
CA ASP A 32 16.11 -1.35 -14.56
C ASP A 32 14.97 -0.46 -14.10
N SER A 33 14.16 -0.99 -13.20
CA SER A 33 12.97 -0.30 -12.70
C SER A 33 13.31 0.91 -11.87
N ILE A 34 14.44 0.92 -11.16
CA ILE A 34 14.86 1.94 -10.18
C ILE A 34 15.92 2.90 -10.72
N PHE A 35 16.20 2.87 -12.03
CA PHE A 35 17.27 3.66 -12.66
C PHE A 35 18.62 3.48 -11.97
N LYS A 36 18.92 2.28 -11.48
CA LYS A 36 20.24 1.97 -10.91
C LYS A 36 21.31 2.04 -12.00
N HIS A 37 20.97 1.61 -13.20
CA HIS A 37 21.81 1.64 -14.38
C HIS A 37 21.03 2.29 -15.52
N VAL A 38 21.56 3.40 -16.02
CA VAL A 38 21.03 4.10 -17.21
C VAL A 38 22.21 4.45 -18.10
N THR A 39 22.05 4.34 -19.41
CA THR A 39 23.06 4.73 -20.38
C THR A 39 22.43 5.69 -21.37
N ALA A 40 23.03 6.86 -21.58
CA ALA A 40 22.70 7.74 -22.68
C ALA A 40 23.75 7.50 -23.79
N ALA A 41 23.32 7.19 -25.01
CA ALA A 41 24.20 6.96 -26.14
C ALA A 41 23.73 7.73 -27.37
N ASP A 42 24.68 8.16 -28.19
CA ASP A 42 24.40 8.89 -29.44
C ASP A 42 23.66 8.02 -30.47
N SER A 43 23.35 8.61 -31.63
CA SER A 43 22.68 7.90 -32.74
C SER A 43 23.49 6.73 -33.32
N LYS A 44 24.80 6.66 -33.05
CA LYS A 44 25.69 5.57 -33.45
C LYS A 44 25.86 4.51 -32.35
N GLY A 45 25.19 4.69 -31.20
CA GLY A 45 25.26 3.79 -30.06
C GLY A 45 26.50 3.98 -29.17
N GLN A 46 27.29 5.04 -29.36
CA GLN A 46 28.41 5.36 -28.49
C GLN A 46 27.91 5.99 -27.19
N PRO A 47 28.31 5.48 -26.01
CA PRO A 47 27.83 5.99 -24.74
C PRO A 47 28.39 7.39 -24.48
N LEU A 48 27.50 8.34 -24.21
CA LEU A 48 27.81 9.72 -23.83
C LEU A 48 27.88 9.85 -22.31
N PHE A 49 26.88 9.27 -21.62
CA PHE A 49 26.78 9.32 -20.17
C PHE A 49 26.29 7.99 -19.63
N TYR A 50 26.67 7.68 -18.40
CA TYR A 50 26.09 6.57 -17.68
C TYR A 50 25.73 6.95 -16.25
N VAL A 51 24.76 6.25 -15.69
CA VAL A 51 24.22 6.51 -14.37
C VAL A 51 24.44 5.30 -13.48
N GLN A 52 24.87 5.56 -12.25
CA GLN A 52 24.93 4.55 -11.19
C GLN A 52 24.12 4.98 -9.97
N GLY A 53 23.23 4.10 -9.52
CA GLY A 53 22.41 4.27 -8.32
C GLY A 53 22.76 3.28 -7.20
N THR A 54 22.39 3.66 -5.98
CA THR A 54 22.43 2.75 -4.82
C THR A 54 21.28 1.75 -4.85
N ALA A 55 21.53 0.54 -4.35
CA ALA A 55 20.52 -0.51 -4.26
C ALA A 55 19.36 -0.11 -3.33
N PHE A 56 18.16 -0.61 -3.63
CA PHE A 56 16.98 -0.37 -2.79
C PHE A 56 17.24 -0.88 -1.36
N GLY A 57 17.07 -0.01 -0.36
CA GLY A 57 17.23 -0.35 1.06
C GLY A 57 18.58 0.01 1.70
N THR A 58 19.56 0.54 0.96
CA THR A 58 20.87 0.92 1.52
C THR A 58 21.00 2.40 1.90
N SER A 59 20.03 3.24 1.55
CA SER A 59 20.00 4.68 1.88
C SER A 59 18.57 5.21 1.88
N TRP A 60 18.23 6.08 2.84
CA TRP A 60 16.95 6.81 2.92
C TRP A 60 16.83 7.95 1.90
N SER A 61 17.95 8.32 1.27
CA SER A 61 18.01 9.29 0.18
C SER A 61 18.17 8.55 -1.16
N TRP A 62 17.27 8.82 -2.09
CA TRP A 62 17.34 8.29 -3.45
C TRP A 62 18.34 9.15 -4.23
N ARG A 63 19.54 8.61 -4.51
CA ARG A 63 20.65 9.32 -5.17
C ARG A 63 21.11 8.55 -6.42
N ARG A 64 21.32 9.26 -7.52
CA ARG A 64 21.83 8.74 -8.80
C ARG A 64 23.02 9.58 -9.24
N LYS A 65 24.17 8.94 -9.42
CA LYS A 65 25.41 9.57 -9.88
C LYS A 65 25.47 9.50 -11.39
N VAL A 66 25.72 10.63 -12.05
CA VAL A 66 25.86 10.70 -13.51
C VAL A 66 27.31 10.94 -13.86
N TYR A 67 27.84 10.09 -14.74
CA TYR A 67 29.23 10.08 -15.16
C TYR A 67 29.32 10.33 -16.67
N ASP A 68 30.41 10.97 -17.07
CA ASP A 68 30.85 11.03 -18.46
C ASP A 68 31.47 9.69 -18.86
N SER A 69 30.98 9.12 -19.96
CA SER A 69 31.43 7.82 -20.45
C SER A 69 32.83 7.83 -21.08
N SER A 70 33.34 8.99 -21.48
CA SER A 70 34.63 9.11 -22.17
C SER A 70 35.83 9.08 -21.21
N ASN A 71 35.67 9.63 -20.00
CA ASN A 71 36.75 9.83 -19.03
C ASN A 71 36.40 9.33 -17.61
N ASP A 72 35.24 8.72 -17.43
CA ASP A 72 34.73 8.20 -16.15
C ASP A 72 34.57 9.27 -15.05
N GLN A 73 34.47 10.54 -15.44
CA GLN A 73 34.36 11.66 -14.52
C GLN A 73 32.94 11.80 -13.98
N LEU A 74 32.80 11.93 -12.66
CA LEU A 74 31.52 12.25 -12.02
C LEU A 74 31.11 13.68 -12.37
N LEU A 75 29.98 13.84 -13.06
CA LEU A 75 29.46 15.13 -13.48
C LEU A 75 28.57 15.76 -12.40
N PHE A 76 27.59 15.01 -11.89
CA PHE A 76 26.69 15.48 -10.85
C PHE A 76 25.94 14.35 -10.14
N ASP A 77 25.36 14.71 -9.01
CA ASP A 77 24.49 13.90 -8.19
C ASP A 77 23.03 14.35 -8.34
N PHE A 78 22.18 13.42 -8.74
CA PHE A 78 20.74 13.59 -8.79
C PHE A 78 20.10 13.04 -7.52
N ARG A 79 19.44 13.90 -6.74
CA ARG A 79 18.93 13.55 -5.40
C ARG A 79 17.44 13.88 -5.25
N HIS A 80 16.69 12.92 -4.71
CA HIS A 80 15.35 13.15 -4.16
C HIS A 80 15.41 13.37 -2.65
N HIS A 81 14.80 14.44 -2.16
CA HIS A 81 14.68 14.67 -0.72
C HIS A 81 13.36 14.05 -0.23
N SER A 82 13.42 12.81 0.29
CA SER A 82 12.24 12.02 0.70
C SER A 82 11.39 12.62 1.82
N LEU A 83 11.87 13.69 2.48
CA LEU A 83 11.19 14.43 3.55
C LEU A 83 10.70 15.83 3.12
N ASP A 84 10.89 16.23 1.86
CA ASP A 84 10.45 17.55 1.38
C ASP A 84 8.96 17.52 0.99
N ILE A 85 8.17 18.37 1.65
CA ILE A 85 6.74 18.60 1.38
C ILE A 85 6.52 19.00 -0.09
N LYS A 86 7.54 19.58 -0.74
CA LYS A 86 7.50 20.02 -2.15
C LYS A 86 7.85 18.94 -3.17
N ASN A 87 8.23 17.72 -2.73
CA ASN A 87 8.67 16.62 -3.59
C ASN A 87 9.78 17.07 -4.57
N ARG A 88 10.73 17.85 -4.06
CA ARG A 88 11.75 18.55 -4.85
C ARG A 88 12.88 17.60 -5.24
N TRP A 89 13.30 17.74 -6.49
CA TRP A 89 14.50 17.11 -7.02
C TRP A 89 15.64 18.13 -7.10
N VAL A 90 16.85 17.72 -6.74
CA VAL A 90 18.02 18.59 -6.74
C VAL A 90 19.16 17.91 -7.49
N ILE A 91 19.85 18.71 -8.31
CA ILE A 91 21.11 18.34 -8.97
C ILE A 91 22.24 19.08 -8.26
N GLU A 92 23.22 18.33 -7.77
CA GLU A 92 24.37 18.84 -7.03
C GLU A 92 25.66 18.47 -7.75
N SER A 93 26.63 19.38 -7.82
CA SER A 93 27.98 19.07 -8.29
C SER A 93 28.68 18.10 -7.32
N PRO A 94 29.80 17.47 -7.71
CA PRO A 94 30.62 16.67 -6.79
C PRO A 94 31.10 17.45 -5.55
N THR A 95 31.20 18.77 -5.67
CA THR A 95 31.56 19.70 -4.58
C THR A 95 30.38 20.13 -3.72
N GLY A 96 29.16 19.65 -4.01
CA GLY A 96 27.93 19.99 -3.28
C GLY A 96 27.27 21.31 -3.69
N ARG A 97 27.74 21.96 -4.76
CA ARG A 97 27.09 23.16 -5.33
C ARG A 97 25.79 22.75 -6.01
N LYS A 98 24.71 23.45 -5.70
CA LYS A 98 23.41 23.22 -6.35
C LYS A 98 23.42 23.74 -7.79
N LEU A 99 23.30 22.84 -8.76
CA LEU A 99 23.31 23.14 -10.20
C LEU A 99 21.90 23.35 -10.75
N CYS A 100 20.93 22.61 -10.25
CA CYS A 100 19.53 22.72 -10.67
C CYS A 100 18.58 22.26 -9.56
N SER A 101 17.39 22.85 -9.49
CA SER A 101 16.28 22.26 -8.73
C SER A 101 15.03 22.17 -9.56
N LEU A 102 14.32 21.06 -9.41
CA LEU A 102 13.09 20.78 -10.13
C LEU A 102 11.94 20.63 -9.15
N VAL A 103 10.81 21.22 -9.51
CA VAL A 103 9.57 21.18 -8.74
C VAL A 103 8.41 20.87 -9.68
N HIS A 104 7.52 19.97 -9.25
CA HIS A 104 6.27 19.72 -9.96
C HIS A 104 5.33 20.91 -9.79
N LYS A 105 4.78 21.42 -10.90
CA LYS A 105 3.89 22.60 -10.91
C LYS A 105 2.60 22.38 -10.13
N ALA A 106 2.10 21.15 -10.09
CA ALA A 106 0.94 20.75 -9.27
C ALA A 106 1.28 19.47 -8.50
N GLN A 107 1.05 19.49 -7.18
CA GLN A 107 1.36 18.35 -6.30
C GLN A 107 0.22 17.32 -6.23
N ILE A 108 -0.99 17.73 -6.63
CA ILE A 108 -2.19 16.90 -6.69
C ILE A 108 -2.87 17.23 -8.01
N THR A 109 -2.63 16.42 -9.04
CA THR A 109 -3.22 16.59 -10.37
C THR A 109 -3.51 15.21 -10.97
N THR A 110 -4.62 15.10 -11.69
CA THR A 110 -5.00 13.92 -12.49
C THR A 110 -4.41 13.93 -13.90
N LYS A 111 -3.71 15.02 -14.27
CA LYS A 111 -2.95 15.20 -15.51
C LYS A 111 -1.44 15.14 -15.22
N HIS A 112 -0.65 14.61 -16.16
CA HIS A 112 0.81 14.55 -16.05
C HIS A 112 1.43 15.86 -15.59
N SER A 113 2.28 15.77 -14.57
CA SER A 113 2.78 16.94 -13.88
C SER A 113 3.82 17.70 -14.72
N ALA A 114 3.46 18.92 -15.13
CA ALA A 114 4.41 19.88 -15.68
C ALA A 114 5.53 20.14 -14.66
N ILE A 115 6.79 20.16 -15.12
CA ILE A 115 7.97 20.37 -14.26
C ILE A 115 8.56 21.75 -14.54
N ASP A 116 8.84 22.47 -13.47
CA ASP A 116 9.58 23.73 -13.50
C ASP A 116 10.96 23.48 -12.92
N ALA A 117 11.98 23.66 -13.76
CA ALA A 117 13.38 23.50 -13.38
C ALA A 117 14.06 24.86 -13.30
N THR A 118 14.67 25.16 -12.16
CA THR A 118 15.52 26.34 -11.97
C THR A 118 16.96 25.91 -12.10
N VAL A 119 17.61 26.29 -13.20
CA VAL A 119 19.03 26.06 -13.47
C VAL A 119 19.82 27.25 -12.93
N TYR A 120 20.89 26.95 -12.19
CA TYR A 120 21.82 27.94 -11.68
C TYR A 120 23.03 27.94 -12.61
N THR A 121 23.17 28.98 -13.43
CA THR A 121 24.29 29.08 -14.37
C THR A 121 25.61 29.30 -13.63
N GLU A 122 26.73 29.13 -14.34
CA GLU A 122 28.04 29.44 -13.77
C GLU A 122 28.18 30.91 -13.36
N SER A 123 27.56 31.82 -14.12
CA SER A 123 27.45 33.26 -13.83
C SER A 123 26.58 33.60 -12.62
N GLY A 124 25.89 32.62 -12.03
CA GLY A 124 25.03 32.81 -10.86
C GLY A 124 23.60 33.23 -11.18
N GLU A 125 23.25 33.34 -12.47
CA GLU A 125 21.89 33.63 -12.91
C GLU A 125 20.98 32.42 -12.70
N ARG A 126 19.69 32.70 -12.51
CA ARG A 126 18.65 31.68 -12.34
C ARG A 126 17.79 31.64 -13.59
N VAL A 127 17.97 30.59 -14.39
CA VAL A 127 17.18 30.41 -15.61
C VAL A 127 16.07 29.40 -15.35
N LEU A 128 14.84 29.77 -15.71
CA LEU A 128 13.67 28.92 -15.62
C LEU A 128 13.52 28.10 -16.90
N VAL A 129 13.63 26.78 -16.75
CA VAL A 129 13.42 25.80 -17.81
C VAL A 129 12.07 25.11 -17.56
N LEU A 130 11.19 25.16 -18.57
CA LEU A 130 9.84 24.63 -18.48
C LEU A 130 9.73 23.32 -19.25
N MET A 131 9.31 22.28 -18.56
CA MET A 131 9.07 20.97 -19.13
C MET A 131 7.56 20.71 -19.17
N ARG A 132 7.01 20.52 -20.37
CA ARG A 132 5.58 20.42 -20.62
C ARG A 132 5.23 19.19 -21.45
N PRO A 133 4.33 18.31 -20.97
CA PRO A 133 3.88 17.18 -21.76
C PRO A 133 3.08 17.66 -22.96
N ASN A 134 3.37 17.10 -24.14
CA ASN A 134 2.69 17.44 -25.39
C ASN A 134 1.46 16.56 -25.62
N ASP A 135 1.38 15.42 -24.93
CA ASP A 135 0.33 14.44 -25.06
C ASP A 135 -0.21 14.00 -23.68
N HIS A 136 -1.42 13.44 -23.69
CA HIS A 136 -2.08 12.95 -22.49
C HIS A 136 -1.40 11.76 -21.81
N GLY A 137 -0.43 11.10 -22.46
CA GLY A 137 0.40 10.05 -21.87
C GLY A 137 1.80 10.52 -21.46
N ALA A 138 2.12 11.81 -21.67
CA ALA A 138 3.45 12.40 -21.57
C ALA A 138 4.56 11.54 -22.21
N LEU A 139 4.20 10.82 -23.29
CA LEU A 139 5.12 10.05 -24.10
C LEU A 139 6.04 10.97 -24.89
N THR A 140 5.63 12.21 -25.11
CA THR A 140 6.43 13.29 -25.69
C THR A 140 6.36 14.51 -24.80
N VAL A 141 7.52 15.09 -24.48
CA VAL A 141 7.64 16.27 -23.64
C VAL A 141 8.51 17.30 -24.34
N THR A 142 8.06 18.55 -24.35
CA THR A 142 8.87 19.69 -24.78
C THR A 142 9.52 20.36 -23.59
N ILE A 143 10.81 20.63 -23.73
CA ILE A 143 11.60 21.46 -22.84
C ILE A 143 11.76 22.82 -23.51
N SER A 144 11.44 23.88 -22.77
CA SER A 144 11.46 25.25 -23.29
C SER A 144 12.09 26.23 -22.31
N VAL A 145 12.70 27.29 -22.85
CA VAL A 145 13.32 28.40 -22.11
C VAL A 145 12.81 29.70 -22.72
N GLY A 146 12.27 30.60 -21.91
CA GLY A 146 11.73 31.87 -22.41
C GLY A 146 10.60 31.73 -23.45
N GLY A 147 9.91 30.58 -23.50
CA GLY A 147 8.90 30.26 -24.51
C GLY A 147 9.43 29.57 -25.77
N THR A 148 10.75 29.43 -25.91
CA THR A 148 11.42 28.78 -27.04
C THR A 148 11.66 27.30 -26.74
N ALA A 149 11.28 26.40 -27.64
CA ALA A 149 11.54 24.96 -27.51
C ALA A 149 13.02 24.63 -27.79
N ILE A 150 13.67 23.97 -26.84
CA ILE A 150 15.12 23.70 -26.88
C ILE A 150 15.44 22.21 -26.92
N ALA A 151 14.52 21.36 -26.46
CA ALA A 151 14.65 19.91 -26.54
C ALA A 151 13.28 19.23 -26.51
N THR A 152 13.22 18.02 -27.09
CA THR A 152 12.06 17.12 -26.95
C THR A 152 12.50 15.76 -26.46
N ILE A 153 11.75 15.20 -25.53
CA ILE A 153 11.93 13.84 -25.03
C ILE A 153 10.76 12.99 -25.51
N ARG A 154 11.03 11.86 -26.15
CA ARG A 154 10.02 10.94 -26.67
C ARG A 154 10.28 9.51 -26.20
N LYS A 155 9.26 8.78 -25.78
CA LYS A 155 9.38 7.34 -25.48
C LYS A 155 9.51 6.55 -26.77
N ALA A 156 10.63 5.83 -26.92
CA ALA A 156 10.92 5.00 -28.08
C ALA A 156 10.51 3.53 -27.85
N GLU A 157 10.84 2.97 -26.68
CA GLU A 157 10.48 1.60 -26.31
C GLU A 157 9.96 1.48 -24.88
N ASP A 158 9.06 0.52 -24.65
CA ASP A 158 8.52 0.17 -23.34
C ASP A 158 8.39 -1.35 -23.16
N ASN A 159 9.27 -1.92 -22.35
CA ASN A 159 9.38 -3.36 -22.14
C ASN A 159 9.04 -3.73 -20.68
N ASP A 160 7.91 -3.25 -20.16
CA ASP A 160 7.45 -3.46 -18.77
C ASP A 160 6.87 -4.87 -18.52
N LYS A 161 7.59 -5.92 -18.91
CA LYS A 161 7.21 -7.33 -18.70
C LYS A 161 8.07 -8.00 -17.62
N ILE A 162 7.46 -8.96 -16.91
CA ILE A 162 8.07 -9.76 -15.82
C ILE A 162 9.26 -10.61 -16.33
N ILE A 163 9.28 -10.98 -17.61
CA ILE A 163 10.37 -11.73 -18.26
C ILE A 163 10.93 -10.83 -19.37
N ARG A 164 12.12 -10.24 -19.13
CA ARG A 164 12.70 -9.19 -19.98
C ARG A 164 13.91 -9.62 -20.81
N GLY A 165 14.45 -10.82 -20.57
CA GLY A 165 15.68 -11.28 -21.23
C GLY A 165 16.82 -10.27 -21.08
N LYS A 166 17.52 -9.95 -22.19
CA LYS A 166 18.57 -8.92 -22.27
C LYS A 166 18.06 -7.52 -22.66
N ARG A 167 16.75 -7.28 -22.74
CA ARG A 167 16.20 -6.00 -23.22
C ARG A 167 16.17 -4.94 -22.12
N ASP A 168 16.34 -3.67 -22.49
CA ASP A 168 16.12 -2.51 -21.63
C ASP A 168 14.67 -2.41 -21.16
N ARG A 169 14.44 -1.82 -19.98
CA ARG A 169 13.08 -1.59 -19.47
C ARG A 169 12.32 -0.58 -20.32
N SER A 170 12.97 0.53 -20.63
CA SER A 170 12.43 1.57 -21.48
C SER A 170 13.56 2.30 -22.19
N VAL A 171 13.30 2.73 -23.41
CA VAL A 171 14.24 3.55 -24.20
C VAL A 171 13.55 4.87 -24.52
N TRP A 172 14.27 5.97 -24.32
CA TRP A 172 13.78 7.32 -24.55
C TRP A 172 14.69 8.05 -25.52
N GLU A 173 14.11 8.57 -26.59
CA GLU A 173 14.80 9.40 -27.57
C GLU A 173 14.76 10.85 -27.10
N VAL A 174 15.91 11.52 -27.11
CA VAL A 174 16.05 12.92 -26.72
C VAL A 174 16.64 13.68 -27.90
N ARG A 175 15.91 14.69 -28.38
CA ARG A 175 16.38 15.64 -29.40
C ARG A 175 16.70 16.96 -28.73
N VAL A 176 17.83 17.55 -29.07
CA VAL A 176 18.39 18.72 -28.39
C VAL A 176 18.87 19.72 -29.43
N ALA A 177 18.48 20.99 -29.28
CA ALA A 177 18.92 22.08 -30.14
C ALA A 177 20.44 22.36 -29.99
N SER A 178 21.03 23.01 -30.99
CA SER A 178 22.38 23.58 -30.84
C SER A 178 22.43 24.59 -29.68
N GLY A 179 23.52 24.57 -28.91
CA GLY A 179 23.77 25.45 -27.76
C GLY A 179 23.13 25.01 -26.45
N VAL A 180 22.63 23.77 -26.37
CA VAL A 180 22.02 23.21 -25.15
C VAL A 180 22.96 22.20 -24.50
N ASP A 181 23.05 22.27 -23.18
CA ASP A 181 23.79 21.31 -22.34
C ASP A 181 23.12 19.92 -22.32
N LEU A 182 23.86 18.91 -22.77
CA LEU A 182 23.39 17.53 -22.84
C LEU A 182 23.19 16.91 -21.46
N SER A 183 23.98 17.34 -20.48
CA SER A 183 23.94 16.88 -19.10
C SER A 183 22.63 17.30 -18.41
N LEU A 184 22.15 18.52 -18.71
CA LEU A 184 20.83 19.03 -18.30
C LEU A 184 19.70 18.21 -18.94
N SER A 185 19.82 17.86 -20.22
CA SER A 185 18.80 17.09 -20.95
C SER A 185 18.65 15.66 -20.41
N VAL A 186 19.77 15.00 -20.08
CA VAL A 186 19.78 13.68 -19.44
C VAL A 186 19.15 13.76 -18.04
N ALA A 187 19.46 14.79 -17.26
CA ALA A 187 18.87 14.95 -15.94
C ALA A 187 17.35 15.17 -15.99
N LEU A 188 16.87 16.02 -16.91
CA LEU A 188 15.43 16.26 -17.11
C LEU A 188 14.70 14.99 -17.56
N ASN A 189 15.33 14.18 -18.41
CA ASN A 189 14.81 12.87 -18.80
C ASN A 189 14.68 11.94 -17.58
N ILE A 190 15.72 11.79 -16.77
CA ILE A 190 15.66 10.94 -15.56
C ILE A 190 14.52 11.37 -14.63
N VAL A 191 14.31 12.68 -14.43
CA VAL A 191 13.20 13.20 -13.60
C VAL A 191 11.85 12.78 -14.17
N HIS A 192 11.67 12.97 -15.48
CA HIS A 192 10.41 12.66 -16.17
C HIS A 192 10.07 11.18 -16.11
N VAL A 193 11.03 10.31 -16.45
CA VAL A 193 10.80 8.86 -16.41
C VAL A 193 10.61 8.39 -14.95
N THR A 194 11.31 8.99 -13.99
CA THR A 194 11.11 8.68 -12.57
C THR A 194 9.74 9.12 -12.07
N SER A 195 9.26 10.30 -12.47
CA SER A 195 7.91 10.76 -12.14
C SER A 195 6.83 9.82 -12.70
N LEU A 196 6.94 9.45 -13.97
CA LEU A 196 5.99 8.54 -14.62
C LEU A 196 5.98 7.13 -14.01
N LEU A 197 7.15 6.57 -13.71
CA LEU A 197 7.26 5.18 -13.24
C LEU A 197 7.08 5.03 -11.72
N PHE A 198 7.51 6.01 -10.90
CA PHE A 198 7.50 5.90 -9.43
C PHE A 198 6.46 6.75 -8.73
N ILE A 199 6.19 7.96 -9.23
CA ILE A 199 5.21 8.87 -8.61
C ILE A 199 3.82 8.53 -9.14
N GLU A 200 3.68 8.36 -10.46
CA GLU A 200 2.41 8.10 -11.14
C GLU A 200 2.09 6.60 -11.33
N LYS A 201 3.07 5.70 -11.06
CA LYS A 201 2.96 4.22 -11.09
C LYS A 201 2.08 3.66 -12.23
N TRP A 202 2.40 4.01 -13.47
CA TRP A 202 1.59 3.61 -14.63
C TRP A 202 1.97 2.24 -15.22
N PRO A 203 1.02 1.32 -15.47
CA PRO A 203 1.13 0.28 -16.49
C PRO A 203 0.52 0.77 -17.81
N ALA A 204 1.21 0.55 -18.93
CA ALA A 204 0.73 0.93 -20.27
C ALA A 204 -0.75 0.51 -20.51
N PRO A 205 -1.59 1.37 -21.12
CA PRO A 205 -2.98 1.03 -21.35
C PRO A 205 -3.08 -0.12 -22.36
N VAL A 206 -3.81 -1.17 -22.01
CA VAL A 206 -4.21 -2.20 -22.98
C VAL A 206 -5.25 -1.57 -23.90
N ARG A 207 -4.91 -1.45 -25.18
CA ARG A 207 -5.79 -0.92 -26.23
C ARG A 207 -6.91 -1.94 -26.48
N GLU A 208 -8.09 -1.74 -25.89
CA GLU A 208 -9.29 -2.42 -26.38
C GLU A 208 -9.72 -1.74 -27.70
N PRO A 209 -9.84 -2.49 -28.81
CA PRO A 209 -9.97 -1.91 -30.15
C PRO A 209 -11.25 -1.08 -30.39
N ASN A 210 -12.24 -1.13 -29.50
CA ASN A 210 -13.58 -0.56 -29.76
C ASN A 210 -14.07 0.50 -28.75
N ASN A 211 -13.22 1.08 -27.90
CA ASN A 211 -13.68 2.20 -27.04
C ASN A 211 -12.55 3.23 -26.75
N PRO A 212 -12.51 4.40 -27.44
CA PRO A 212 -11.37 5.33 -27.42
C PRO A 212 -11.45 6.42 -26.34
N LEU A 213 -12.09 6.17 -25.20
CA LEU A 213 -12.34 7.19 -24.16
C LEU A 213 -11.34 7.10 -22.99
N TRP A 214 -10.79 8.25 -22.58
CA TRP A 214 -9.84 8.42 -21.46
C TRP A 214 -10.32 7.77 -20.15
N SER A 215 -11.64 7.64 -19.98
CA SER A 215 -12.29 7.02 -18.84
C SER A 215 -11.88 5.55 -18.65
N ALA A 216 -11.56 4.82 -19.72
CA ALA A 216 -11.13 3.42 -19.62
C ALA A 216 -9.73 3.26 -19.00
N ALA A 217 -8.79 4.15 -19.32
CA ALA A 217 -7.42 4.11 -18.80
C ALA A 217 -7.35 4.54 -17.33
N VAL A 218 -8.02 5.64 -16.97
CA VAL A 218 -8.15 6.08 -15.56
C VAL A 218 -8.88 5.03 -14.73
N ARG A 219 -9.96 4.45 -15.28
CA ARG A 219 -10.67 3.34 -14.63
C ARG A 219 -9.79 2.12 -14.45
N THR A 220 -8.96 1.75 -15.43
CA THR A 220 -8.06 0.58 -15.33
C THR A 220 -6.99 0.81 -14.26
N THR A 221 -6.41 2.01 -14.19
CA THR A 221 -5.40 2.37 -13.18
C THR A 221 -6.02 2.49 -11.78
N TYR A 222 -7.21 3.09 -11.67
CA TYR A 222 -8.00 3.12 -10.43
C TYR A 222 -8.44 1.71 -9.99
N GLN A 223 -8.86 0.85 -10.90
CA GLN A 223 -9.22 -0.55 -10.60
C GLN A 223 -8.00 -1.39 -10.22
N LEU A 224 -6.79 -1.03 -10.66
CA LEU A 224 -5.56 -1.69 -10.25
C LEU A 224 -5.10 -1.23 -8.87
N TRP A 225 -5.17 0.07 -8.59
CA TRP A 225 -4.79 0.68 -7.31
C TRP A 225 -5.84 0.50 -6.20
N GLY A 226 -7.12 0.58 -6.56
CA GLY A 226 -8.30 0.45 -5.71
C GLY A 226 -8.76 -1.00 -5.49
N ASN A 227 -8.00 -1.99 -5.99
CA ASN A 227 -8.25 -3.41 -5.77
C ASN A 227 -7.18 -4.05 -4.86
N PRO A 228 -7.11 -3.67 -3.57
CA PRO A 228 -6.18 -4.28 -2.62
C PRO A 228 -6.47 -5.79 -2.43
N GLN A 229 -7.70 -6.24 -2.70
CA GLN A 229 -8.07 -7.66 -2.69
C GLN A 229 -7.60 -8.42 -3.94
N LEU A 230 -7.01 -7.73 -4.92
CA LEU A 230 -6.52 -8.25 -6.20
C LEU A 230 -7.56 -9.08 -6.99
N LEU A 231 -8.87 -8.90 -6.74
CA LEU A 231 -9.96 -9.76 -7.18
C LEU A 231 -9.85 -10.19 -8.67
N PRO A 232 -10.09 -11.48 -9.01
CA PRO A 232 -9.86 -12.00 -10.36
C PRO A 232 -10.65 -11.32 -11.48
N LYS A 233 -11.76 -10.64 -11.15
CA LYS A 233 -12.67 -10.02 -12.13
C LYS A 233 -12.06 -8.83 -12.87
N ALA A 234 -11.07 -8.15 -12.31
CA ALA A 234 -10.33 -7.09 -13.02
C ALA A 234 -9.47 -7.64 -14.18
N LYS A 235 -9.27 -8.97 -14.27
CA LYS A 235 -8.55 -9.63 -15.38
C LYS A 235 -9.48 -10.25 -16.45
N GLN A 236 -10.79 -10.33 -16.19
CA GLN A 236 -11.75 -11.07 -17.03
C GLN A 236 -12.63 -10.19 -17.91
N SER A 237 -12.42 -8.87 -17.96
CA SER A 237 -13.14 -8.00 -18.90
C SER A 237 -12.85 -8.31 -20.38
N MET A 238 -11.80 -9.07 -20.69
CA MET A 238 -11.44 -9.43 -22.08
C MET A 238 -11.99 -10.78 -22.58
N ILE A 239 -12.69 -11.59 -21.76
CA ILE A 239 -13.32 -12.83 -22.26
C ILE A 239 -14.75 -12.94 -21.74
N ARG A 240 -15.66 -12.40 -22.56
CA ARG A 240 -17.10 -12.68 -22.69
C ARG A 240 -17.61 -13.80 -21.77
N ARG A 241 -18.11 -13.44 -20.58
CA ARG A 241 -19.05 -14.28 -19.81
C ARG A 241 -20.12 -13.41 -19.18
N SER A 242 -21.37 -13.74 -19.50
CA SER A 242 -22.61 -13.18 -18.95
C SER A 242 -22.62 -13.35 -17.43
N ASP A 243 -22.31 -12.30 -16.68
CA ASP A 243 -22.45 -12.27 -15.22
C ASP A 243 -23.68 -11.43 -14.88
N ARG A 244 -24.68 -12.01 -14.21
CA ARG A 244 -25.86 -11.30 -13.70
C ARG A 244 -25.38 -10.16 -12.79
N THR A 245 -25.38 -8.94 -13.32
CA THR A 245 -25.10 -7.73 -12.56
C THR A 245 -26.25 -7.50 -11.59
N GLU A 246 -25.97 -7.51 -10.28
CA GLU A 246 -26.91 -7.01 -9.27
C GLU A 246 -27.43 -5.63 -9.72
N SER A 247 -28.75 -5.42 -9.61
CA SER A 247 -29.32 -4.13 -9.99
C SER A 247 -28.75 -3.02 -9.10
N LEU A 248 -28.50 -1.85 -9.70
CA LEU A 248 -27.98 -0.69 -8.98
C LEU A 248 -28.88 -0.34 -7.77
N ALA A 249 -30.19 -0.43 -7.94
CA ALA A 249 -31.15 -0.18 -6.87
C ALA A 249 -30.98 -1.15 -5.69
N VAL A 250 -30.87 -2.46 -5.95
CA VAL A 250 -30.64 -3.46 -4.90
C VAL A 250 -29.30 -3.22 -4.20
N PHE A 251 -28.24 -2.93 -4.95
CA PHE A 251 -26.93 -2.63 -4.39
C PHE A 251 -26.97 -1.41 -3.45
N LEU A 252 -27.58 -0.30 -3.89
CA LEU A 252 -27.69 0.93 -3.10
C LEU A 252 -28.53 0.70 -1.84
N VAL A 253 -29.68 0.03 -1.95
CA VAL A 253 -30.54 -0.27 -0.80
C VAL A 253 -29.78 -1.12 0.22
N LEU A 254 -29.08 -2.18 -0.21
CA LEU A 254 -28.33 -3.05 0.70
C LEU A 254 -27.14 -2.36 1.37
N ARG A 255 -26.50 -1.39 0.71
CA ARG A 255 -25.35 -0.66 1.29
C ARG A 255 -25.79 0.49 2.18
N LEU A 256 -26.77 1.28 1.75
CA LEU A 256 -27.26 2.43 2.51
C LEU A 256 -28.07 2.01 3.74
N SER A 257 -28.83 0.91 3.69
CA SER A 257 -29.59 0.43 4.85
C SER A 257 -28.70 -0.03 6.01
N LYS A 258 -27.46 -0.46 5.74
CA LYS A 258 -26.50 -0.83 6.80
C LYS A 258 -26.10 0.35 7.67
N LEU A 259 -25.92 1.54 7.10
CA LEU A 259 -25.40 2.71 7.81
C LEU A 259 -26.28 3.16 8.98
N PRO A 260 -27.60 3.37 8.84
CA PRO A 260 -28.46 3.72 9.96
C PRO A 260 -28.59 2.57 10.96
N ILE A 261 -28.56 1.30 10.51
CA ILE A 261 -28.55 0.13 11.40
C ILE A 261 -27.28 0.13 12.25
N TYR A 262 -26.11 0.31 11.64
CA TYR A 262 -24.82 0.38 12.33
C TYR A 262 -24.76 1.56 13.30
N TYR A 263 -25.22 2.74 12.87
CA TYR A 263 -25.31 3.92 13.72
C TYR A 263 -26.19 3.64 14.96
N TYR A 264 -27.40 3.12 14.75
CA TYR A 264 -28.33 2.85 15.84
C TYR A 264 -27.78 1.80 16.81
N LEU A 265 -27.29 0.67 16.29
CA LEU A 265 -26.76 -0.41 17.11
C LEU A 265 -25.50 0.01 17.88
N HIS A 266 -24.60 0.77 17.25
CA HIS A 266 -23.36 1.23 17.88
C HIS A 266 -23.58 2.34 18.91
N TRP A 267 -24.47 3.29 18.65
CA TRP A 267 -24.66 4.46 19.52
C TRP A 267 -25.72 4.25 20.61
N HIS A 268 -26.71 3.39 20.37
CA HIS A 268 -27.83 3.21 21.30
C HIS A 268 -27.89 1.82 21.95
N VAL A 269 -27.58 0.75 21.21
CA VAL A 269 -27.74 -0.61 21.75
C VAL A 269 -26.50 -1.06 22.52
N MET A 270 -25.32 -0.99 21.92
CA MET A 270 -24.08 -1.45 22.56
C MET A 270 -23.77 -0.73 23.88
N PRO A 271 -23.87 0.62 23.98
CA PRO A 271 -23.61 1.30 25.23
C PRO A 271 -24.63 0.98 26.32
N ARG A 272 -25.89 0.70 25.96
CA ARG A 272 -26.92 0.30 26.93
C ARG A 272 -26.69 -1.10 27.47
N ILE A 273 -26.40 -2.07 26.59
CA ILE A 273 -26.02 -3.43 27.00
C ILE A 273 -24.82 -3.38 27.94
N PHE A 274 -23.84 -2.53 27.64
CA PHE A 274 -22.66 -2.36 28.48
C PHE A 274 -22.98 -1.66 29.80
N ALA A 275 -23.73 -0.55 29.79
CA ALA A 275 -24.07 0.20 31.00
C ALA A 275 -24.97 -0.57 31.97
N GLU A 276 -25.85 -1.44 31.47
CA GLU A 276 -26.66 -2.35 32.30
C GLU A 276 -25.82 -3.44 32.98
N THR A 277 -24.65 -3.79 32.42
CA THR A 277 -23.79 -4.86 32.92
C THR A 277 -22.56 -4.36 33.67
N VAL A 278 -22.03 -3.19 33.32
CA VAL A 278 -20.88 -2.51 33.92
C VAL A 278 -21.20 -1.00 33.96
N VAL A 279 -21.66 -0.52 35.12
CA VAL A 279 -22.09 0.88 35.32
C VAL A 279 -20.95 1.87 35.03
N GLU A 280 -19.73 1.55 35.47
CA GLU A 280 -18.52 2.31 35.16
C GLU A 280 -17.34 1.33 35.05
N LEU A 281 -16.52 1.51 34.03
CA LEU A 281 -15.30 0.73 33.83
C LEU A 281 -14.13 1.43 34.53
N VAL A 282 -13.55 0.79 35.54
CA VAL A 282 -12.43 1.35 36.31
C VAL A 282 -11.11 0.66 35.96
N SER A 283 -9.99 1.29 36.30
CA SER A 283 -8.65 0.77 36.00
C SER A 283 -8.42 -0.64 36.55
N GLU A 284 -8.97 -0.96 37.73
CA GLU A 284 -8.87 -2.28 38.36
C GLU A 284 -9.47 -3.41 37.51
N ASP A 285 -10.54 -3.15 36.76
CA ASP A 285 -11.24 -4.15 35.93
C ASP A 285 -10.37 -4.70 34.80
N VAL A 286 -9.36 -3.93 34.41
CA VAL A 286 -8.46 -4.25 33.30
C VAL A 286 -7.00 -4.29 33.74
N ALA A 287 -6.73 -4.23 35.04
CA ALA A 287 -5.38 -4.29 35.58
C ALA A 287 -4.72 -5.66 35.37
N GLN A 288 -5.54 -6.72 35.34
CA GLN A 288 -5.08 -8.11 35.32
C GLN A 288 -5.40 -8.79 34.00
N THR A 289 -4.36 -9.24 33.31
CA THR A 289 -4.51 -9.83 31.96
C THR A 289 -4.52 -11.36 32.00
N ALA A 290 -3.79 -11.97 32.94
CA ALA A 290 -3.66 -13.42 33.09
C ALA A 290 -4.98 -14.06 33.54
N LEU A 291 -5.46 -15.06 32.79
CA LEU A 291 -6.67 -15.82 33.09
C LEU A 291 -6.35 -17.24 33.59
N LEU A 292 -5.55 -17.98 32.83
CA LEU A 292 -5.38 -19.43 33.02
C LEU A 292 -4.71 -19.80 34.35
N THR A 293 -3.84 -18.92 34.86
CA THR A 293 -3.15 -19.13 36.15
C THR A 293 -4.01 -18.73 37.36
N ARG A 294 -5.18 -18.11 37.14
CA ARG A 294 -5.98 -17.45 38.18
C ARG A 294 -7.47 -17.71 38.06
N LEU A 295 -7.85 -18.85 37.46
CA LEU A 295 -9.25 -19.18 37.19
C LEU A 295 -10.13 -19.15 38.45
N SER A 296 -9.60 -19.49 39.62
CA SER A 296 -10.31 -19.45 40.90
C SER A 296 -10.56 -18.04 41.44
N GLU A 297 -9.85 -17.04 40.93
CA GLU A 297 -9.92 -15.66 41.40
C GLU A 297 -10.72 -14.75 40.46
N VAL A 298 -11.15 -15.26 39.30
CA VAL A 298 -11.90 -14.50 38.29
C VAL A 298 -13.28 -14.16 38.84
N THR A 299 -13.53 -12.87 39.05
CA THR A 299 -14.82 -12.39 39.52
C THR A 299 -15.87 -12.39 38.40
N ALA A 300 -17.15 -12.39 38.76
CA ALA A 300 -18.24 -12.25 37.78
C ALA A 300 -18.11 -10.94 36.98
N ARG A 301 -17.69 -9.83 37.62
CA ARG A 301 -17.45 -8.55 36.95
C ARG A 301 -16.34 -8.66 35.92
N GLU A 302 -15.21 -9.27 36.27
CA GLU A 302 -14.11 -9.50 35.33
C GLU A 302 -14.54 -10.36 34.15
N ALA A 303 -15.31 -11.43 34.39
CA ALA A 303 -15.86 -12.27 33.33
C ALA A 303 -16.77 -11.49 32.37
N VAL A 304 -17.61 -10.58 32.89
CA VAL A 304 -18.45 -9.69 32.07
C VAL A 304 -17.59 -8.74 31.23
N VAL A 305 -16.59 -8.08 31.83
CA VAL A 305 -15.68 -7.16 31.12
C VAL A 305 -14.90 -7.88 30.02
N ARG A 306 -14.34 -9.06 30.31
CA ARG A 306 -13.65 -9.90 29.32
C ARG A 306 -14.59 -10.33 28.19
N SER A 307 -15.82 -10.73 28.50
CA SER A 307 -16.83 -11.10 27.50
C SER A 307 -17.18 -9.93 26.59
N TYR A 308 -17.39 -8.75 27.16
CA TYR A 308 -17.66 -7.54 26.40
C TYR A 308 -16.49 -7.21 25.47
N VAL A 309 -15.27 -7.14 26.00
CA VAL A 309 -14.08 -6.80 25.21
C VAL A 309 -13.81 -7.85 24.12
N ALA A 310 -14.13 -9.13 24.34
CA ALA A 310 -14.00 -10.20 23.35
C ALA A 310 -14.97 -10.08 22.16
N VAL A 311 -16.09 -9.36 22.33
CA VAL A 311 -17.10 -9.14 21.28
C VAL A 311 -17.02 -7.73 20.69
N SER A 312 -16.80 -6.71 21.53
CA SER A 312 -16.84 -5.31 21.13
C SER A 312 -15.79 -4.97 20.06
N TRP A 313 -14.58 -5.53 20.14
CA TRP A 313 -13.54 -5.29 19.15
C TRP A 313 -13.93 -5.77 17.74
N ILE A 314 -14.70 -6.87 17.64
CA ILE A 314 -15.24 -7.41 16.39
C ILE A 314 -16.30 -6.44 15.87
N TRP A 315 -17.23 -6.05 16.75
CA TRP A 315 -18.34 -5.16 16.43
C TRP A 315 -17.88 -3.77 15.96
N GLU A 316 -17.00 -3.12 16.72
CA GLU A 316 -16.41 -1.82 16.37
C GLU A 316 -15.71 -1.88 15.01
N SER A 317 -14.94 -2.94 14.76
CA SER A 317 -14.26 -3.15 13.49
C SER A 317 -15.25 -3.37 12.33
N LEU A 318 -16.34 -4.11 12.55
CA LEU A 318 -17.40 -4.32 11.57
C LEU A 318 -18.07 -3.00 11.18
N VAL A 319 -18.51 -2.23 12.18
CA VAL A 319 -19.19 -0.94 11.98
C VAL A 319 -18.28 0.03 11.24
N PHE A 320 -17.03 0.17 11.68
CA PHE A 320 -16.11 1.13 11.09
C PHE A 320 -15.66 0.72 9.68
N LEU A 321 -15.21 -0.52 9.50
CA LEU A 321 -14.64 -0.98 8.22
C LEU A 321 -15.73 -1.29 7.19
N ASP A 322 -16.79 -2.03 7.52
CA ASP A 322 -17.87 -2.31 6.56
C ASP A 322 -18.70 -1.06 6.29
N GLY A 323 -18.87 -0.18 7.28
CA GLY A 323 -19.50 1.13 7.11
C GLY A 323 -18.72 2.03 6.15
N ALA A 324 -17.42 2.22 6.38
CA ALA A 324 -16.56 2.97 5.46
C ALA A 324 -16.55 2.36 4.05
N ASN A 325 -16.50 1.03 3.95
CA ASN A 325 -16.59 0.34 2.68
C ASN A 325 -17.94 0.57 1.98
N ALA A 326 -19.06 0.58 2.72
CA ALA A 326 -20.37 0.86 2.15
C ALA A 326 -20.47 2.28 1.61
N VAL A 327 -19.96 3.28 2.34
CA VAL A 327 -19.93 4.69 1.90
C VAL A 327 -19.09 4.85 0.64
N LEU A 328 -17.86 4.32 0.64
CA LEU A 328 -16.96 4.38 -0.50
C LEU A 328 -17.53 3.62 -1.72
N ALA A 329 -18.15 2.47 -1.49
CA ALA A 329 -18.79 1.69 -2.55
C ALA A 329 -19.95 2.44 -3.21
N VAL A 330 -20.81 3.08 -2.41
CA VAL A 330 -21.91 3.92 -2.93
C VAL A 330 -21.34 5.07 -3.74
N PHE A 331 -20.35 5.79 -3.20
CA PHE A 331 -19.71 6.91 -3.90
C PHE A 331 -19.09 6.48 -5.24
N SER A 332 -18.29 5.43 -5.24
CA SER A 332 -17.60 4.94 -6.46
C SER A 332 -18.56 4.39 -7.51
N VAL A 333 -19.67 3.74 -7.11
CA VAL A 333 -20.67 3.24 -8.04
C VAL A 333 -21.55 4.36 -8.60
N LEU A 334 -21.97 5.33 -7.77
CA LEU A 334 -22.79 6.47 -8.21
C LEU A 334 -22.02 7.41 -9.16
N THR A 335 -20.72 7.58 -8.93
CA THR A 335 -19.84 8.37 -9.82
C THR A 335 -19.45 7.61 -11.10
N GLY A 336 -19.89 6.35 -11.25
CA GLY A 336 -19.62 5.52 -12.42
C GLY A 336 -18.19 4.98 -12.51
N LEU A 337 -17.38 5.12 -11.46
CA LEU A 337 -16.01 4.60 -11.39
C LEU A 337 -16.02 3.06 -11.35
N ASP A 338 -16.92 2.50 -10.53
CA ASP A 338 -17.02 1.06 -10.29
C ASP A 338 -18.40 0.49 -10.58
N LYS A 339 -18.46 -0.83 -10.77
CA LYS A 339 -19.73 -1.58 -10.82
C LYS A 339 -20.04 -2.14 -9.43
N PRO A 340 -21.32 -2.44 -9.12
CA PRO A 340 -21.71 -3.11 -7.88
C PRO A 340 -20.86 -4.34 -7.53
N GLY A 341 -20.52 -5.15 -8.54
CA GLY A 341 -19.71 -6.36 -8.37
C GLY A 341 -18.23 -6.14 -8.05
N ASP A 342 -17.73 -4.90 -8.15
CA ASP A 342 -16.33 -4.56 -7.83
C ASP A 342 -16.13 -4.33 -6.32
N TRP A 343 -17.22 -4.17 -5.55
CA TRP A 343 -17.21 -3.92 -4.11
C TRP A 343 -17.79 -5.12 -3.33
N PRO A 344 -17.07 -6.25 -3.23
CA PRO A 344 -17.55 -7.38 -2.45
C PRO A 344 -17.64 -7.03 -0.96
N PRO A 345 -18.45 -7.78 -0.18
CA PRO A 345 -18.45 -7.67 1.27
C PRO A 345 -17.04 -7.85 1.86
N LEU A 346 -16.64 -6.96 2.78
CA LEU A 346 -15.35 -7.08 3.46
C LEU A 346 -15.31 -8.27 4.42
N PHE A 347 -16.45 -8.59 5.02
CA PHE A 347 -16.61 -9.68 5.96
C PHE A 347 -17.42 -10.82 5.33
N GLY A 348 -17.12 -12.04 5.76
CA GLY A 348 -17.91 -13.22 5.42
C GLY A 348 -19.21 -13.30 6.21
N THR A 349 -19.99 -14.35 5.95
CA THR A 349 -21.18 -14.62 6.76
C THR A 349 -20.77 -15.07 8.17
N PRO A 350 -21.54 -14.71 9.23
CA PRO A 350 -21.24 -15.12 10.60
C PRO A 350 -21.11 -16.65 10.76
N GLY A 351 -21.87 -17.43 10.00
CA GLY A 351 -21.77 -18.89 9.97
C GLY A 351 -20.42 -19.45 9.51
N CYS A 352 -19.55 -18.63 8.90
CA CYS A 352 -18.19 -19.03 8.53
C CYS A 352 -17.21 -18.99 9.72
N ALA A 353 -17.58 -18.46 10.89
CA ALA A 353 -16.72 -18.38 12.07
C ALA A 353 -16.72 -19.66 12.92
N SER A 354 -16.75 -20.83 12.26
CA SER A 354 -16.81 -22.15 12.90
C SER A 354 -15.43 -22.68 13.35
N GLY A 355 -14.55 -21.81 13.83
CA GLY A 355 -13.15 -22.12 14.19
C GLY A 355 -12.22 -20.96 13.87
N LEU A 356 -11.06 -20.90 14.52
CA LEU A 356 -10.13 -19.76 14.42
C LEU A 356 -9.60 -19.59 13.00
N ARG A 357 -9.21 -20.67 12.33
CA ARG A 357 -8.75 -20.58 10.94
C ARG A 357 -9.86 -20.03 10.03
N SER A 358 -11.09 -20.52 10.19
CA SER A 358 -12.23 -20.10 9.37
C SER A 358 -12.64 -18.66 9.67
N PHE A 359 -12.57 -18.26 10.95
CA PHE A 359 -12.74 -16.87 11.37
C PHE A 359 -11.79 -15.95 10.60
N TRP A 360 -10.48 -16.20 10.65
CA TRP A 360 -9.49 -15.32 10.02
C TRP A 360 -9.47 -15.36 8.49
N SER A 361 -9.79 -16.51 7.88
CA SER A 361 -9.67 -16.69 6.42
C SER A 361 -10.97 -16.47 5.63
N ARG A 362 -12.14 -16.66 6.26
CA ARG A 362 -13.45 -16.60 5.60
C ARG A 362 -14.32 -15.48 6.12
N PHE A 363 -14.30 -15.21 7.43
CA PHE A 363 -15.16 -14.22 8.06
C PHE A 363 -14.50 -12.84 8.20
N TRP A 364 -13.31 -12.78 8.76
CA TRP A 364 -12.62 -11.53 9.13
C TRP A 364 -12.09 -10.78 7.90
N HIS A 365 -12.02 -9.45 8.00
CA HIS A 365 -11.81 -8.49 6.89
C HIS A 365 -10.87 -8.99 5.77
N ARG A 366 -11.42 -9.23 4.59
CA ARG A 366 -10.71 -9.92 3.48
C ARG A 366 -9.75 -9.03 2.69
N LEU A 367 -9.66 -7.74 3.06
CA LEU A 367 -8.94 -6.70 2.33
C LEU A 367 -7.46 -7.03 2.14
N ALA A 368 -6.77 -7.40 3.23
CA ALA A 368 -5.32 -7.56 3.25
C ALA A 368 -4.84 -9.01 3.04
N VAL A 369 -5.75 -9.98 3.05
CA VAL A 369 -5.43 -11.42 3.00
C VAL A 369 -4.62 -11.78 1.75
N ARG A 370 -5.03 -11.29 0.58
CA ARG A 370 -4.36 -11.66 -0.67
C ARG A 370 -2.98 -11.01 -0.86
N PRO A 371 -2.81 -9.69 -0.62
CA PRO A 371 -1.48 -9.07 -0.58
C PRO A 371 -0.52 -9.81 0.35
N TYR A 372 -0.95 -10.07 1.59
CA TYR A 372 -0.06 -10.68 2.58
C TYR A 372 0.29 -12.13 2.25
N THR A 373 -0.68 -12.93 1.79
CA THR A 373 -0.39 -14.31 1.35
C THR A 373 0.50 -14.35 0.10
N ASN A 374 0.48 -13.33 -0.77
CA ASN A 374 1.43 -13.24 -1.89
C ASN A 374 2.88 -13.08 -1.41
N TYR A 375 3.14 -12.19 -0.45
CA TYR A 375 4.45 -12.09 0.17
C TYR A 375 4.85 -13.42 0.82
N GLY A 376 3.92 -14.06 1.52
CA GLY A 376 4.12 -15.41 2.07
C GLY A 376 4.51 -16.45 1.02
N ARG A 377 3.87 -16.43 -0.17
CA ARG A 377 4.21 -17.35 -1.27
C ARG A 377 5.61 -17.10 -1.83
N VAL A 378 6.04 -15.84 -1.93
CA VAL A 378 7.39 -15.49 -2.38
C VAL A 378 8.42 -16.04 -1.41
N VAL A 379 8.22 -15.82 -0.11
CA VAL A 379 9.09 -16.35 0.96
C VAL A 379 9.09 -17.89 0.94
N ALA A 380 7.92 -18.52 0.86
CA ALA A 380 7.81 -19.97 0.80
C ALA A 380 8.53 -20.59 -0.41
N ARG A 381 8.46 -19.95 -1.59
CA ARG A 381 9.21 -20.38 -2.77
C ARG A 381 10.72 -20.20 -2.60
N ALA A 382 11.16 -19.11 -1.98
CA ALA A 382 12.56 -18.90 -1.69
C ALA A 382 13.11 -20.00 -0.76
N ILE A 383 12.36 -20.32 0.31
CA ILE A 383 12.71 -21.42 1.23
C ILE A 383 12.71 -22.77 0.50
N GLY A 384 11.71 -23.04 -0.34
CA GLY A 384 11.63 -24.28 -1.11
C GLY A 384 12.75 -24.45 -2.14
N ARG A 385 13.31 -23.35 -2.67
CA ARG A 385 14.52 -23.38 -3.51
C ARG A 385 15.79 -23.68 -2.71
N LEU A 386 15.86 -23.22 -1.47
CA LEU A 386 16.98 -23.49 -0.55
C LEU A 386 16.91 -24.90 0.05
N ARG A 387 15.71 -25.49 0.16
CA ARG A 387 15.48 -26.87 0.63
C ARG A 387 14.55 -27.62 -0.34
N PRO A 388 15.11 -28.20 -1.43
CA PRO A 388 14.35 -29.05 -2.35
C PRO A 388 13.68 -30.20 -1.57
N GLY A 389 12.37 -30.37 -1.72
CA GLY A 389 11.58 -31.38 -1.00
C GLY A 389 10.68 -30.86 0.13
N SER A 390 10.61 -29.54 0.35
CA SER A 390 9.67 -28.95 1.32
C SER A 390 8.20 -29.32 1.00
N SER A 391 7.49 -29.91 1.97
CA SER A 391 6.10 -30.34 1.77
C SER A 391 5.14 -29.16 1.59
N SER A 392 4.01 -29.39 0.91
CA SER A 392 2.96 -28.38 0.72
C SER A 392 2.42 -27.84 2.05
N ALA A 393 2.47 -28.62 3.11
CA ALA A 393 2.08 -28.23 4.46
C ALA A 393 3.02 -27.15 5.03
N VAL A 394 4.33 -27.30 4.88
CA VAL A 394 5.33 -26.32 5.35
C VAL A 394 5.18 -24.99 4.62
N SER A 395 4.99 -25.04 3.30
CA SER A 395 4.69 -23.85 2.50
C SER A 395 3.43 -23.12 2.99
N GLY A 396 2.36 -23.86 3.31
CA GLY A 396 1.14 -23.29 3.87
C GLY A 396 1.33 -22.61 5.24
N VAL A 397 2.16 -23.20 6.11
CA VAL A 397 2.48 -22.63 7.43
C VAL A 397 3.29 -21.34 7.28
N VAL A 398 4.29 -21.31 6.40
CA VAL A 398 5.07 -20.10 6.11
C VAL A 398 4.17 -18.99 5.57
N ILE A 399 3.28 -19.30 4.62
CA ILE A 399 2.35 -18.32 4.05
C ILE A 399 1.46 -17.72 5.15
N ALA A 400 0.91 -18.56 6.03
CA ALA A 400 0.09 -18.09 7.15
C ALA A 400 0.90 -17.24 8.14
N PHE A 401 2.09 -17.69 8.52
CA PHE A 401 2.98 -16.94 9.43
C PHE A 401 3.28 -15.53 8.91
N ILE A 402 3.69 -15.43 7.65
CA ILE A 402 3.98 -14.13 7.02
C ILE A 402 2.72 -13.27 6.96
N ALA A 403 1.55 -13.86 6.71
CA ALA A 403 0.30 -13.11 6.69
C ALA A 403 -0.07 -12.50 8.05
N PHE A 404 0.03 -13.28 9.13
CA PHE A 404 -0.19 -12.78 10.49
C PHE A 404 0.89 -11.78 10.93
N LEU A 405 2.17 -12.02 10.60
CA LEU A 405 3.26 -11.10 10.92
C LEU A 405 3.07 -9.73 10.26
N LEU A 406 2.79 -9.69 8.95
CA LEU A 406 2.54 -8.44 8.23
C LEU A 406 1.30 -7.71 8.76
N SER A 407 0.26 -8.45 9.14
CA SER A 407 -0.93 -7.87 9.78
C SER A 407 -0.54 -7.20 11.11
N GLY A 408 0.18 -7.90 11.98
CA GLY A 408 0.66 -7.35 13.25
C GLY A 408 1.56 -6.13 13.09
N LEU A 409 2.49 -6.15 12.13
CA LEU A 409 3.38 -5.02 11.85
C LEU A 409 2.61 -3.79 11.36
N SER A 410 1.61 -3.99 10.50
CA SER A 410 0.78 -2.89 10.01
C SER A 410 -0.04 -2.24 11.13
N HIS A 411 -0.61 -3.05 12.02
CA HIS A 411 -1.34 -2.56 13.18
C HIS A 411 -0.41 -1.86 14.18
N ALA A 412 0.76 -2.42 14.46
CA ALA A 412 1.77 -1.78 15.33
C ALA A 412 2.21 -0.42 14.77
N ALA A 413 2.41 -0.31 13.46
CA ALA A 413 2.76 0.96 12.82
C ALA A 413 1.68 2.04 13.04
N VAL A 414 0.40 1.68 12.95
CA VAL A 414 -0.71 2.59 13.25
C VAL A 414 -0.75 2.93 14.75
N SER A 415 -0.63 1.93 15.62
CA SER A 415 -0.59 2.11 17.08
C SER A 415 0.52 3.07 17.51
N TRP A 416 1.71 2.95 16.92
CA TRP A 416 2.85 3.83 17.18
C TRP A 416 2.57 5.28 16.75
N ARG A 417 1.89 5.46 15.61
CA ARG A 417 1.46 6.79 15.14
C ARG A 417 0.42 7.42 16.07
N LEU A 418 -0.42 6.61 16.72
CA LEU A 418 -1.36 7.04 17.76
C LEU A 418 -0.72 7.20 19.14
N GLY A 419 0.61 7.04 19.26
CA GLY A 419 1.36 7.24 20.50
C GLY A 419 1.53 6.00 21.39
N MET A 420 1.03 4.84 20.96
CA MET A 420 1.16 3.57 21.67
C MET A 420 2.43 2.85 21.20
N ARG A 421 3.57 3.06 21.87
CA ARG A 421 4.88 2.49 21.49
C ARG A 421 5.12 1.08 22.05
N ASP A 422 4.18 0.16 21.81
CA ASP A 422 4.28 -1.24 22.23
C ASP A 422 4.25 -2.19 21.02
N TRP A 423 4.50 -3.48 21.26
CA TRP A 423 4.45 -4.53 20.24
C TRP A 423 3.26 -5.48 20.42
N LEU A 424 2.24 -5.08 21.20
CA LEU A 424 1.13 -5.94 21.58
C LEU A 424 0.32 -6.41 20.35
N ASP A 425 0.22 -5.58 19.31
CA ASP A 425 -0.44 -5.96 18.06
C ASP A 425 0.29 -7.15 17.41
N VAL A 426 1.62 -7.05 17.23
CA VAL A 426 2.43 -8.13 16.63
C VAL A 426 2.31 -9.42 17.45
N GLN A 427 2.44 -9.31 18.77
CA GLN A 427 2.33 -10.45 19.68
C GLN A 427 0.97 -11.14 19.56
N TRP A 428 -0.12 -10.38 19.54
CA TRP A 428 -1.47 -10.92 19.45
C TRP A 428 -1.76 -11.56 18.09
N PHE A 429 -1.32 -10.96 16.98
CA PHE A 429 -1.47 -11.59 15.66
C PHE A 429 -0.64 -12.89 15.55
N LEU A 430 0.57 -12.93 16.11
CA LEU A 430 1.38 -14.16 16.15
C LEU A 430 0.77 -15.23 17.08
N LEU A 431 0.14 -14.82 18.17
CA LEU A 431 -0.63 -15.74 19.04
C LEU A 431 -1.80 -16.37 18.27
N ASN A 432 -2.52 -15.59 17.45
CA ASN A 432 -3.58 -16.11 16.60
C ASN A 432 -3.06 -17.11 15.55
N PHE A 433 -1.87 -16.86 14.98
CA PHE A 433 -1.22 -17.82 14.10
C PHE A 433 -0.92 -19.14 14.84
N ALA A 434 -0.31 -19.07 16.03
CA ALA A 434 -0.01 -20.24 16.84
C ALA A 434 -1.28 -21.02 17.21
N ALA A 435 -2.35 -20.31 17.58
CA ALA A 435 -3.64 -20.91 17.90
C ALA A 435 -4.29 -21.60 16.69
N CYS A 436 -4.22 -20.99 15.49
CA CYS A 436 -4.69 -21.63 14.26
C CYS A 436 -3.89 -22.89 13.92
N LEU A 437 -2.58 -22.89 14.20
CA LEU A 437 -1.73 -24.07 13.99
C LEU A 437 -2.07 -25.18 15.00
N ALA A 438 -2.24 -24.82 16.27
CA ALA A 438 -2.67 -25.74 17.33
C ALA A 438 -4.05 -26.35 17.01
N GLU A 439 -5.03 -25.54 16.63
CA GLU A 439 -6.36 -25.99 16.18
C GLU A 439 -6.25 -27.01 15.05
N ARG A 440 -5.39 -26.75 14.05
CA ARG A 440 -5.16 -27.69 12.94
C ARG A 440 -4.59 -29.03 13.41
N VAL A 441 -3.62 -29.00 14.34
CA VAL A 441 -3.01 -30.23 14.89
C VAL A 441 -4.05 -31.02 15.69
N VAL A 442 -4.80 -30.35 16.58
CA VAL A 442 -5.85 -30.98 17.39
C VAL A 442 -6.91 -31.63 16.49
N LEU A 443 -7.42 -30.90 15.49
CA LEU A 443 -8.41 -31.45 14.56
C LEU A 443 -7.88 -32.63 13.75
N ALA A 444 -6.61 -32.60 13.32
CA ALA A 444 -5.99 -33.72 12.62
C ALA A 444 -5.86 -34.96 13.53
N THR A 445 -5.47 -34.76 14.80
CA THR A 445 -5.40 -35.84 15.80
C THR A 445 -6.77 -36.43 16.08
N VAL A 446 -7.80 -35.60 16.30
CA VAL A 446 -9.18 -36.06 16.54
C VAL A 446 -9.71 -36.84 15.34
N GLN A 447 -9.49 -36.37 14.12
CA GLN A 447 -9.88 -37.08 12.89
C GLN A 447 -9.17 -38.44 12.77
N HIS A 448 -7.87 -38.48 13.05
CA HIS A 448 -7.10 -39.72 13.01
C HIS A 448 -7.58 -40.74 14.04
N LEU A 449 -7.84 -40.30 15.29
CA LEU A 449 -8.37 -41.15 16.35
C LEU A 449 -9.77 -41.66 16.03
N ALA A 450 -10.66 -40.79 15.51
CA ALA A 450 -12.01 -41.18 15.12
C ALA A 450 -12.01 -42.21 13.98
N HIS A 451 -11.13 -42.04 13.00
CA HIS A 451 -10.95 -43.02 11.93
C HIS A 451 -10.44 -44.36 12.46
N ARG A 452 -9.47 -44.34 13.38
CA ARG A 452 -8.94 -45.56 14.01
C ARG A 452 -9.99 -46.29 14.87
N ALA A 453 -10.92 -45.54 15.47
CA ALA A 453 -12.02 -46.07 16.26
C ALA A 453 -13.25 -46.46 15.43
N GLY A 454 -13.23 -46.31 14.09
CA GLY A 454 -14.39 -46.57 13.23
C GLY A 454 -15.56 -45.60 13.40
N ARG A 455 -15.34 -44.43 14.04
CA ARG A 455 -16.36 -43.41 14.33
C ARG A 455 -16.21 -42.16 13.47
N ALA A 456 -15.69 -42.32 12.25
CA ALA A 456 -15.50 -41.20 11.33
C ALA A 456 -16.85 -40.57 10.94
N ASP A 457 -17.86 -41.40 10.70
CA ASP A 457 -19.20 -40.94 10.30
C ASP A 457 -19.91 -40.18 11.42
N ASP A 458 -19.79 -40.64 12.67
CA ASP A 458 -20.28 -39.92 13.86
C ASP A 458 -19.67 -38.52 13.96
N LEU A 459 -18.36 -38.40 13.72
CA LEU A 459 -17.65 -37.12 13.79
C LEU A 459 -18.12 -36.15 12.70
N VAL A 460 -18.39 -36.66 11.49
CA VAL A 460 -18.97 -35.86 10.40
C VAL A 460 -20.39 -35.41 10.77
N ALA A 461 -21.22 -36.31 11.30
CA ALA A 461 -22.58 -35.99 11.75
C ALA A 461 -22.58 -34.91 12.85
N ILE A 462 -21.68 -35.02 13.84
CA ILE A 462 -21.52 -33.99 14.90
C ILE A 462 -21.09 -32.66 14.29
N LYS A 463 -20.15 -32.66 13.34
CA LYS A 463 -19.65 -31.43 12.70
C LYS A 463 -20.75 -30.68 11.93
N GLU A 464 -21.68 -31.40 11.29
CA GLU A 464 -22.79 -30.80 10.54
C GLU A 464 -23.99 -30.41 11.43
N SER A 465 -24.09 -31.03 12.60
CA SER A 465 -25.13 -30.76 13.59
C SER A 465 -25.09 -29.33 14.15
N TRP A 466 -26.18 -28.93 14.79
CA TRP A 466 -26.25 -27.68 15.56
C TRP A 466 -25.27 -27.66 16.74
N LEU A 467 -25.01 -28.83 17.34
CA LEU A 467 -24.09 -28.97 18.47
C LEU A 467 -22.64 -28.71 18.04
N GLY A 468 -22.21 -29.26 16.89
CA GLY A 468 -20.88 -28.99 16.34
C GLY A 468 -20.67 -27.51 16.01
N ARG A 469 -21.71 -26.83 15.51
CA ARG A 469 -21.70 -25.38 15.31
C ARG A 469 -21.57 -24.62 16.64
N LEU A 470 -22.36 -24.99 17.66
CA LEU A 470 -22.28 -24.38 18.99
C LEU A 470 -20.89 -24.54 19.61
N ILE A 471 -20.32 -25.74 19.58
CA ILE A 471 -18.95 -26.02 20.07
C ILE A 471 -17.93 -25.15 19.34
N SER A 472 -18.08 -25.00 18.02
CA SER A 472 -17.18 -24.17 17.22
C SER A 472 -17.24 -22.68 17.60
N PHE A 473 -18.44 -22.14 17.80
CA PHE A 473 -18.61 -20.76 18.26
C PHE A 473 -18.11 -20.56 19.70
N ALA A 474 -18.41 -21.50 20.59
CA ALA A 474 -17.93 -21.48 21.97
C ALA A 474 -16.40 -21.51 22.03
N TRP A 475 -15.74 -22.29 21.17
CA TRP A 475 -14.28 -22.31 21.06
C TRP A 475 -13.70 -20.97 20.61
N VAL A 476 -14.25 -20.35 19.57
CA VAL A 476 -13.80 -19.04 19.09
C VAL A 476 -14.01 -17.97 20.16
N PHE A 477 -15.17 -17.99 20.83
CA PHE A 477 -15.46 -17.08 21.93
C PHE A 477 -14.49 -17.28 23.10
N ALA A 478 -14.28 -18.51 23.56
CA ALA A 478 -13.36 -18.82 24.65
C ALA A 478 -11.92 -18.37 24.33
N PHE A 479 -11.48 -18.56 23.09
CA PHE A 479 -10.18 -18.09 22.65
C PHE A 479 -10.07 -16.56 22.71
N PHE A 480 -11.09 -15.81 22.27
CA PHE A 480 -11.06 -14.35 22.34
C PHE A 480 -11.27 -13.80 23.75
N PHE A 481 -12.11 -14.45 24.55
CA PHE A 481 -12.29 -14.18 25.98
C PHE A 481 -10.95 -14.24 26.74
N TRP A 482 -10.08 -15.17 26.36
CA TRP A 482 -8.74 -15.27 26.91
C TRP A 482 -7.73 -14.31 26.25
N SER A 483 -7.65 -14.29 24.92
CA SER A 483 -6.55 -13.66 24.19
C SER A 483 -6.71 -12.16 23.98
N VAL A 484 -7.93 -11.64 23.82
CA VAL A 484 -8.16 -10.21 23.57
C VAL A 484 -7.79 -9.35 24.78
N PRO A 485 -8.09 -9.73 26.04
CA PRO A 485 -7.60 -9.03 27.22
C PRO A 485 -6.07 -8.88 27.24
N LEU A 486 -5.30 -9.91 26.87
CA LEU A 486 -3.83 -9.81 26.80
C LEU A 486 -3.35 -8.68 25.86
N TRP A 487 -4.13 -8.36 24.84
CA TRP A 487 -3.85 -7.32 23.86
C TRP A 487 -4.42 -5.95 24.25
N LYS A 488 -5.68 -5.90 24.71
CA LYS A 488 -6.42 -4.65 24.96
C LYS A 488 -6.25 -4.10 26.35
N PHE A 489 -6.25 -4.94 27.39
CA PHE A 489 -6.24 -4.49 28.78
C PHE A 489 -5.04 -3.62 29.13
N PRO A 490 -3.80 -3.89 28.70
CA PRO A 490 -2.67 -3.00 29.02
C PRO A 490 -2.87 -1.56 28.53
N ARG A 491 -3.48 -1.39 27.35
CA ARG A 491 -3.77 -0.08 26.76
C ARG A 491 -4.96 0.59 27.45
N MET A 492 -6.01 -0.19 27.74
CA MET A 492 -7.19 0.30 28.46
C MET A 492 -6.83 0.72 29.89
N HIS A 493 -6.07 -0.09 30.61
CA HIS A 493 -5.60 0.19 31.97
C HIS A 493 -4.81 1.50 32.04
N LYS A 494 -3.86 1.69 31.12
CA LYS A 494 -3.09 2.93 31.02
C LYS A 494 -3.97 4.14 30.71
N ALA A 495 -4.98 3.99 29.85
CA ALA A 495 -5.91 5.06 29.53
C ALA A 495 -6.80 5.41 30.73
N LEU A 496 -7.35 4.42 31.43
CA LEU A 496 -8.19 4.61 32.61
C LEU A 496 -7.42 5.25 33.77
N LEU A 497 -6.21 4.75 34.08
CA LEU A 497 -5.34 5.39 35.09
C LEU A 497 -5.07 6.86 34.78
N ARG A 498 -4.92 7.21 33.50
CA ARG A 498 -4.73 8.62 33.08
C ARG A 498 -6.00 9.43 33.32
N THR A 499 -7.17 8.89 32.96
CA THR A 499 -8.46 9.55 33.16
C THR A 499 -8.79 9.73 34.64
N GLU A 500 -8.65 8.67 35.45
CA GLU A 500 -8.86 8.71 36.91
C GLU A 500 -7.93 9.71 37.59
N ARG A 501 -6.65 9.75 37.18
CA ARG A 501 -5.69 10.75 37.68
C ARG A 501 -6.14 12.18 37.33
N TRP A 502 -6.60 12.42 36.11
CA TRP A 502 -7.11 13.74 35.72
C TRP A 502 -8.38 14.12 36.47
N GLN A 503 -9.32 13.20 36.64
CA GLN A 503 -10.53 13.42 37.43
C GLN A 503 -10.18 13.74 38.89
N SER A 504 -9.22 13.03 39.48
CA SER A 504 -8.73 13.32 40.85
C SER A 504 -8.06 14.69 40.97
N ILE A 505 -7.33 15.15 39.94
CA ILE A 505 -6.75 16.49 39.91
C ILE A 505 -7.86 17.54 39.80
N LEU A 506 -8.81 17.35 38.88
CA LEU A 506 -9.94 18.28 38.66
C LEU A 506 -10.85 18.38 39.89
N SER A 507 -11.11 17.28 40.58
CA SER A 507 -11.93 17.28 41.80
C SER A 507 -11.25 18.02 42.96
N LYS A 508 -9.92 18.10 42.97
CA LYS A 508 -9.14 18.88 43.94
C LYS A 508 -8.99 20.35 43.55
N MET A 509 -9.34 20.72 42.32
CA MET A 509 -9.32 22.10 41.80
C MET A 509 -10.64 22.84 42.06
N THR A 510 -11.50 22.38 42.98
CA THR A 510 -12.73 23.10 43.34
C THR A 510 -12.44 24.52 43.80
N ILE A 511 -13.10 25.45 43.10
CA ILE A 511 -13.04 26.90 43.18
C ILE A 511 -13.20 27.37 44.63
N VAL A 512 -12.23 28.12 45.14
CA VAL A 512 -12.42 28.96 46.33
C VAL A 512 -13.43 30.04 45.91
N PRO A 513 -14.66 30.07 46.45
CA PRO A 513 -15.56 31.17 46.18
C PRO A 513 -14.92 32.45 46.74
N ALA A 514 -14.83 33.46 45.88
CA ALA A 514 -14.29 34.78 46.21
C ALA A 514 -15.16 35.52 47.22
#